data_AF-A0A3C1YU46-F1
#
_entry.id   AF-A0A3C1YU46-F1
#
_cell.length_a   1.000
_cell.length_b   1.000
_cell.length_c   1.000
_cell.angle_alpha   90.00
_cell.angle_beta   90.00
_cell.angle_gamma   90.00
#
_symmetry.space_group_name_H-M   'P 1'
#
loop_
_entity.id
_entity.type
_entity.pdbx_description
1 polymer ?
#
loop_
_entity_poly.entity_id
_entity_poly.type
_entity_poly.pdbx_seq_one_letter_code
_entity_poly.pdbx_strand_id
1 'polypeptide(L)'
;GLEIIKMKFDGFDSSGRKKPVETTEKEIIPCDNIILAIGEKVEFDAAKEAGLELRKNGTVKINHSSCRTNLPNVYAGGDAVTGPATVAEAMGIARKAAEAIDHDLMKEKRFHHLFREFKYKDEVELEPEEAKMIEPKKVSVKERISSFQEVLAGYTGEEALLEATRCLRCDVKCNEFNDQ
;
A
#
# COMPACT_ATOMS: atom_id res chain seq x y z
N GLY A 1 15.66 18.45 27.30
CA GLY A 1 16.62 17.47 26.77
C GLY A 1 16.06 16.08 26.95
N LEU A 2 16.33 15.18 26.01
CA LEU A 2 15.90 13.78 26.00
C LEU A 2 17.05 12.88 26.44
N GLU A 3 16.90 12.12 27.53
CA GLU A 3 17.84 11.07 27.91
C GLU A 3 17.64 9.86 26.99
N ILE A 4 18.71 9.41 26.35
CA ILE A 4 18.75 8.24 25.48
C ILE A 4 19.76 7.21 25.99
N ILE A 5 19.51 5.94 25.68
CA ILE A 5 20.45 4.84 25.88
C ILE A 5 20.99 4.45 24.50
N LYS A 6 22.30 4.35 24.35
CA LYS A 6 22.88 3.88 23.10
C LYS A 6 22.57 2.40 22.89
N MET A 7 22.25 2.05 21.66
CA MET A 7 21.94 0.67 21.24
C MET A 7 23.11 0.08 20.47
N LYS A 8 23.35 -1.22 20.62
CA LYS A 8 24.25 -2.01 19.75
C LYS A 8 23.45 -3.11 19.03
N PHE A 9 24.00 -3.66 17.95
CA PHE A 9 23.36 -4.76 17.25
C PHE A 9 23.78 -6.10 17.84
N ASP A 10 22.82 -7.00 18.03
CA ASP A 10 23.05 -8.38 18.47
C ASP A 10 22.21 -9.36 17.65
N GLY A 11 22.83 -9.89 16.60
CA GLY A 11 22.18 -10.81 15.66
C GLY A 11 21.08 -10.18 14.81
N PHE A 12 20.20 -11.05 14.30
CA PHE A 12 19.09 -10.69 13.44
C PHE A 12 17.77 -11.16 14.05
N ASP A 13 16.72 -10.37 13.86
CA ASP A 13 15.35 -10.79 14.18
C ASP A 13 14.77 -11.70 13.08
N SER A 14 13.55 -12.18 13.28
CA SER A 14 12.85 -13.05 12.32
C SER A 14 12.53 -12.38 10.99
N SER A 15 12.61 -11.04 10.89
CA SER A 15 12.45 -10.29 9.64
C SER A 15 13.77 -10.12 8.88
N GLY A 16 14.89 -10.58 9.45
CA GLY A 16 16.22 -10.37 8.90
C GLY A 16 16.79 -8.99 9.19
N ARG A 17 16.17 -8.20 10.09
CA ARG A 17 16.69 -6.91 10.53
C ARG A 17 17.65 -7.12 11.69
N LYS A 18 18.68 -6.27 11.78
CA LYS A 18 19.60 -6.30 12.93
C LYS A 18 18.83 -5.95 14.20
N LYS A 19 18.92 -6.84 15.19
CA LYS A 19 18.21 -6.64 16.46
C LYS A 19 18.97 -5.64 17.33
N PRO A 20 18.36 -4.53 17.78
CA PRO A 20 18.98 -3.62 18.71
C PRO A 20 18.94 -4.20 20.14
N VAL A 21 20.03 -4.03 20.89
CA VAL A 21 20.12 -4.33 22.32
C VAL A 21 20.74 -3.15 23.07
N GLU A 22 20.23 -2.88 24.26
CA GLU A 22 20.67 -1.77 25.10
C GLU A 22 22.14 -1.90 25.49
N THR A 23 22.83 -0.77 25.60
CA THR A 23 24.15 -0.67 26.23
C THR A 23 24.03 0.05 27.57
N THR A 24 25.14 0.16 28.29
CA THR A 24 25.21 0.93 29.54
C THR A 24 25.47 2.42 29.32
N GLU A 25 25.73 2.84 28.07
CA GLU A 25 26.03 4.24 27.75
C GLU A 25 24.73 5.06 27.64
N LYS A 26 24.66 6.13 28.42
CA LYS A 26 23.57 7.11 28.42
C LYS A 26 24.07 8.45 27.92
N GLU A 27 23.21 9.17 27.22
CA GLU A 27 23.48 10.51 26.70
C GLU A 27 22.22 11.38 26.81
N ILE A 28 22.37 12.67 27.07
CA ILE A 28 21.25 13.62 27.05
C ILE A 28 21.37 14.46 25.79
N ILE A 29 20.37 14.36 24.91
CA ILE A 29 20.25 15.21 23.73
C ILE A 29 19.50 16.49 24.14
N PRO A 30 20.12 17.69 24.09
CA PRO A 30 19.42 18.93 24.35
C PRO A 30 18.30 19.13 23.31
N CYS A 31 17.07 19.30 23.79
CA CYS A 31 15.90 19.51 22.95
C CYS A 31 14.80 20.18 23.78
N ASP A 32 14.02 21.02 23.12
CA ASP A 32 12.85 21.72 23.69
C ASP A 32 11.54 21.06 23.24
N ASN A 33 11.56 20.36 22.10
CA ASN A 33 10.40 19.69 21.50
C ASN A 33 10.74 18.24 21.15
N ILE A 34 9.77 17.35 21.35
CA ILE A 34 9.87 15.92 21.03
C ILE A 34 8.66 15.54 20.20
N ILE A 35 8.89 14.98 19.02
CA ILE A 35 7.86 14.45 18.12
C ILE A 35 8.01 12.94 18.08
N LEU A 36 7.00 12.20 18.55
CA LEU A 36 7.02 10.75 18.57
C LEU A 36 6.53 10.20 17.22
N ALA A 37 7.43 9.59 16.45
CA ALA A 37 7.15 8.96 15.16
C ALA A 37 7.55 7.47 15.16
N ILE A 38 7.12 6.73 16.18
CA ILE A 38 7.51 5.33 16.45
C ILE A 38 6.52 4.31 15.86
N GLY A 39 5.64 4.76 14.97
CA GLY A 39 4.58 3.97 14.36
C GLY A 39 3.21 4.19 14.99
N GLU A 40 2.22 3.59 14.37
CA GLU A 40 0.80 3.79 14.66
C GLU A 40 0.15 2.46 15.06
N LYS A 41 -0.95 2.55 15.82
CA LYS A 41 -1.78 1.41 16.19
C LYS A 41 -3.24 1.77 15.98
N VAL A 42 -4.03 0.77 15.61
CA VAL A 42 -5.47 0.95 15.46
C VAL A 42 -6.15 0.71 16.81
N GLU A 43 -7.07 1.60 17.17
CA GLU A 43 -7.86 1.53 18.39
C GLU A 43 -9.32 1.25 18.05
N PHE A 44 -9.87 0.18 18.65
CA PHE A 44 -11.20 -0.35 18.32
C PHE A 44 -12.06 -0.60 19.56
N ASP A 45 -11.85 0.15 20.64
CA ASP A 45 -12.52 -0.10 21.92
C ASP A 45 -14.05 -0.13 21.79
N ALA A 46 -14.63 0.87 21.12
CA ALA A 46 -16.08 0.91 20.86
C ALA A 46 -16.58 -0.24 19.96
N ALA A 47 -15.78 -0.70 19.00
CA ALA A 47 -16.16 -1.79 18.11
C ALA A 47 -16.06 -3.16 18.81
N LYS A 48 -15.12 -3.30 19.73
CA LYS A 48 -14.98 -4.48 20.59
C LYS A 48 -16.18 -4.61 21.53
N GLU A 49 -16.67 -3.50 22.08
CA GLU A 49 -17.92 -3.47 22.87
C GLU A 49 -19.13 -3.94 22.06
N ALA A 50 -19.15 -3.65 20.75
CA ALA A 50 -20.17 -4.15 19.82
C ALA A 50 -19.98 -5.63 19.39
N GLY A 51 -18.99 -6.34 19.95
CA GLY A 51 -18.75 -7.76 19.68
C GLY A 51 -17.89 -8.05 18.44
N LEU A 52 -17.17 -7.06 17.91
CA LEU A 52 -16.25 -7.26 16.79
C LEU A 52 -15.03 -8.08 17.23
N GLU A 53 -14.73 -9.16 16.49
CA GLU A 53 -13.53 -9.96 16.74
C GLU A 53 -12.27 -9.24 16.26
N LEU A 54 -11.31 -9.08 17.18
CA LEU A 54 -10.00 -8.52 16.90
C LEU A 54 -8.91 -9.59 16.96
N ARG A 55 -7.81 -9.36 16.26
CA ARG A 55 -6.57 -10.12 16.33
C ARG A 55 -5.76 -9.69 17.56
N LYS A 56 -4.74 -10.48 17.91
CA LYS A 56 -3.84 -10.18 19.04
C LYS A 56 -3.13 -8.83 18.93
N ASN A 57 -2.89 -8.35 17.72
CA ASN A 57 -2.26 -7.05 17.43
C ASN A 57 -3.27 -5.88 17.40
N GLY A 58 -4.55 -6.11 17.73
CA GLY A 58 -5.59 -5.07 17.77
C GLY A 58 -6.32 -4.83 16.45
N THR A 59 -5.89 -5.43 15.34
CA THR A 59 -6.56 -5.25 14.04
C THR A 59 -7.80 -6.13 13.91
N VAL A 60 -8.74 -5.74 13.06
CA VAL A 60 -10.00 -6.47 12.84
C VAL A 60 -9.74 -7.82 12.20
N LYS A 61 -10.34 -8.87 12.77
CA LYS A 61 -10.30 -10.21 12.20
C LYS A 61 -11.36 -10.30 11.09
N ILE A 62 -10.89 -10.60 9.89
CA ILE A 62 -11.75 -10.79 8.70
C ILE A 62 -11.52 -12.13 8.03
N ASN A 63 -12.47 -12.54 7.19
CA ASN A 63 -12.24 -13.51 6.13
C ASN A 63 -11.49 -12.83 4.96
N HIS A 64 -10.26 -13.25 4.69
CA HIS A 64 -9.39 -12.62 3.68
C HIS A 64 -9.90 -12.66 2.24
N SER A 65 -10.80 -13.59 1.88
CA SER A 65 -11.34 -13.66 0.51
C SER A 65 -12.54 -12.73 0.31
N SER A 66 -13.18 -12.26 1.38
CA SER A 66 -14.42 -11.47 1.29
C SER A 66 -14.46 -10.22 2.16
N CYS A 67 -13.45 -9.98 2.98
CA CYS A 67 -13.35 -8.85 3.91
C CYS A 67 -14.47 -8.79 4.97
N ARG A 68 -15.27 -9.85 5.11
CA ARG A 68 -16.32 -9.97 6.12
C ARG A 68 -15.73 -10.14 7.52
N THR A 69 -16.33 -9.46 8.49
CA THR A 69 -16.05 -9.66 9.91
C THR A 69 -16.90 -10.80 10.47
N ASN A 70 -16.88 -11.02 11.79
CA ASN A 70 -17.80 -11.93 12.47
C ASN A 70 -19.23 -11.37 12.58
N LEU A 71 -19.43 -10.07 12.38
CA LEU A 71 -20.73 -9.42 12.47
C LEU A 71 -21.43 -9.39 11.09
N PRO A 72 -22.75 -9.62 11.04
CA PRO A 72 -23.49 -9.63 9.78
C PRO A 72 -23.49 -8.24 9.14
N ASN A 73 -23.27 -8.19 7.82
CA ASN A 73 -23.21 -6.96 7.02
C ASN A 73 -22.12 -5.95 7.45
N VAL A 74 -21.10 -6.41 8.19
CA VAL A 74 -19.95 -5.59 8.58
C VAL A 74 -18.67 -6.13 7.93
N TYR A 75 -17.95 -5.24 7.26
CA TYR A 75 -16.73 -5.52 6.52
C TYR A 75 -15.62 -4.59 7.01
N ALA A 76 -14.37 -5.01 6.85
CA ALA A 76 -13.22 -4.18 7.19
C ALA A 76 -12.12 -4.28 6.12
N GLY A 77 -11.37 -3.20 5.95
CA GLY A 77 -10.25 -3.12 5.03
C GLY A 77 -9.23 -2.05 5.40
N GLY A 78 -8.12 -2.02 4.66
CA GLY A 78 -7.00 -1.12 4.96
C GLY A 78 -6.32 -1.43 6.29
N ASP A 79 -5.75 -0.38 6.91
CA ASP A 79 -4.95 -0.49 8.13
C ASP A 79 -5.73 -1.07 9.31
N ALA A 80 -7.06 -0.93 9.31
CA ALA A 80 -7.94 -1.61 10.25
C ALA A 80 -7.74 -3.12 10.29
N VAL A 81 -7.30 -3.73 9.19
CA VAL A 81 -7.07 -5.17 9.04
C VAL A 81 -5.58 -5.51 9.07
N THR A 82 -4.77 -4.78 8.30
CA THR A 82 -3.33 -5.06 8.10
C THR A 82 -2.44 -4.48 9.19
N GLY A 83 -2.90 -3.44 9.88
CA GLY A 83 -2.03 -2.47 10.53
C GLY A 83 -1.43 -1.50 9.49
N PRO A 84 -0.52 -0.60 9.91
CA PRO A 84 0.08 0.41 9.04
C PRO A 84 0.66 -0.23 7.77
N ALA A 85 0.06 0.09 6.63
CA ALA A 85 0.38 -0.48 5.33
C ALA A 85 0.47 0.61 4.26
N THR A 86 0.70 0.21 3.02
CA THR A 86 0.71 1.15 1.90
C THR A 86 -0.72 1.51 1.46
N VAL A 87 -0.89 2.71 0.89
CA VAL A 87 -2.16 3.13 0.28
C VAL A 87 -2.65 2.13 -0.77
N ALA A 88 -1.73 1.55 -1.56
CA ALA A 88 -2.06 0.56 -2.57
C ALA A 88 -2.66 -0.72 -1.98
N GLU A 89 -2.12 -1.21 -0.85
CA GLU A 89 -2.69 -2.37 -0.15
C GLU A 89 -4.07 -2.06 0.41
N ALA A 90 -4.26 -0.87 0.99
CA ALA A 90 -5.57 -0.44 1.48
C ALA A 90 -6.61 -0.36 0.36
N MET A 91 -6.26 0.20 -0.80
CA MET A 91 -7.12 0.25 -1.99
C MET A 91 -7.45 -1.16 -2.51
N GLY A 92 -6.47 -2.07 -2.51
CA GLY A 92 -6.67 -3.47 -2.93
C GLY A 92 -7.69 -4.20 -2.04
N ILE A 93 -7.62 -4.00 -0.72
CA ILE A 93 -8.59 -4.59 0.21
C ILE A 93 -9.95 -3.91 0.08
N ALA A 94 -9.99 -2.58 -0.08
CA ALA A 94 -11.23 -1.84 -0.27
C ALA A 94 -12.01 -2.32 -1.51
N ARG A 95 -11.32 -2.60 -2.62
CA ARG A 95 -11.93 -3.17 -3.82
C ARG A 95 -12.58 -4.53 -3.55
N LYS A 96 -11.90 -5.41 -2.82
CA LYS A 96 -12.45 -6.74 -2.44
C LYS A 96 -13.65 -6.62 -1.50
N ALA A 97 -13.59 -5.70 -0.54
CA ALA A 97 -14.70 -5.44 0.37
C ALA A 97 -15.92 -4.90 -0.40
N ALA A 98 -15.72 -3.95 -1.31
CA ALA A 98 -16.78 -3.41 -2.17
C ALA A 98 -17.44 -4.50 -3.03
N GLU A 99 -16.63 -5.39 -3.64
CA GLU A 99 -17.15 -6.53 -4.41
C GLU A 99 -18.00 -7.48 -3.55
N ALA A 100 -17.55 -7.76 -2.32
CA ALA A 100 -18.30 -8.63 -1.40
C ALA A 100 -19.61 -7.98 -0.92
N ILE A 101 -19.60 -6.67 -0.65
CA ILE A 101 -20.80 -5.89 -0.29
C ILE A 101 -21.80 -5.89 -1.44
N ASP A 102 -21.35 -5.58 -2.66
CA ASP A 102 -22.21 -5.59 -3.86
C ASP A 102 -22.86 -6.96 -4.06
N HIS A 103 -22.06 -8.02 -4.01
CA HIS A 103 -22.57 -9.39 -4.10
C HIS A 103 -23.60 -9.71 -3.01
N ASP A 104 -23.37 -9.29 -1.77
CA ASP A 104 -24.26 -9.61 -0.65
C ASP A 104 -25.58 -8.83 -0.70
N LEU A 105 -25.57 -7.62 -1.25
CA LEU A 105 -26.78 -6.81 -1.44
C LEU A 105 -27.57 -7.26 -2.67
N MET A 106 -26.88 -7.48 -3.79
CA MET A 106 -27.50 -7.72 -5.09
C MET A 106 -27.77 -9.21 -5.37
N LYS A 107 -27.09 -10.10 -4.63
CA LYS A 107 -27.13 -11.57 -4.83
C LYS A 107 -26.71 -12.00 -6.25
N GLU A 108 -25.88 -11.19 -6.90
CA GLU A 108 -25.36 -11.41 -8.24
C GLU A 108 -23.88 -11.02 -8.30
N LYS A 109 -23.07 -11.78 -9.05
CA LYS A 109 -21.68 -11.40 -9.33
C LYS A 109 -21.63 -10.38 -10.46
N ARG A 110 -21.83 -9.10 -10.14
CA ARG A 110 -21.92 -8.02 -11.14
C ARG A 110 -20.86 -6.92 -10.99
N PHE A 111 -20.04 -6.97 -9.95
CA PHE A 111 -19.06 -5.92 -9.64
C PHE A 111 -18.15 -5.57 -10.83
N HIS A 112 -17.75 -6.56 -11.63
CA HIS A 112 -16.95 -6.35 -12.83
C HIS A 112 -17.67 -5.53 -13.93
N HIS A 113 -19.00 -5.61 -14.02
CA HIS A 113 -19.80 -4.82 -14.94
C HIS A 113 -19.88 -3.33 -14.58
N LEU A 114 -19.50 -2.95 -13.34
CA LEU A 114 -19.46 -1.54 -12.92
C LEU A 114 -18.26 -0.80 -13.49
N PHE A 115 -17.25 -1.52 -13.97
CA PHE A 115 -16.06 -0.94 -14.56
C PHE A 115 -16.27 -0.69 -16.05
N ARG A 116 -15.76 0.45 -16.52
CA ARG A 116 -15.75 0.76 -17.94
C ARG A 116 -14.75 -0.14 -18.65
N GLU A 117 -15.20 -0.81 -19.71
CA GLU A 117 -14.29 -1.49 -20.62
C GLU A 117 -13.57 -0.48 -21.51
N PHE A 118 -12.25 -0.60 -21.57
CA PHE A 118 -11.43 0.13 -22.53
C PHE A 118 -11.12 -0.79 -23.69
N LYS A 119 -11.51 -0.38 -24.90
CA LYS A 119 -11.16 -1.09 -26.14
C LYS A 119 -9.90 -0.47 -26.71
N TYR A 120 -8.83 -1.24 -26.76
CA TYR A 120 -7.58 -0.87 -27.39
C TYR A 120 -6.99 -2.11 -28.07
N LYS A 121 -6.00 -1.93 -28.95
CA LYS A 121 -5.42 -3.02 -29.73
C LYS A 121 -4.73 -4.02 -28.80
N ASP A 122 -5.10 -5.29 -28.87
CA ASP A 122 -4.47 -6.39 -28.12
C ASP A 122 -3.31 -7.01 -28.94
N GLU A 123 -2.40 -6.15 -29.40
CA GLU A 123 -1.30 -6.49 -30.29
C GLU A 123 0.02 -6.08 -29.62
N VAL A 124 1.01 -6.96 -29.64
CA VAL A 124 2.39 -6.67 -29.20
C VAL A 124 3.17 -6.18 -30.41
N GLU A 125 3.82 -5.02 -30.28
CA GLU A 125 4.80 -4.56 -31.26
C GLU A 125 6.05 -5.43 -31.16
N LEU A 126 6.41 -6.10 -32.27
CA LEU A 126 7.52 -7.05 -32.30
C LEU A 126 8.87 -6.35 -32.42
N GLU A 127 8.87 -5.12 -32.93
CA GLU A 127 10.05 -4.28 -33.12
C GLU A 127 9.90 -2.97 -32.34
N PRO A 128 9.96 -3.02 -30.98
CA PRO A 128 9.85 -1.81 -30.19
C PRO A 128 11.05 -0.90 -30.44
N GLU A 129 10.79 0.40 -30.63
CA GLU A 129 11.87 1.38 -30.74
C GLU A 129 12.62 1.51 -29.40
N GLU A 130 13.95 1.46 -29.46
CA GLU A 130 14.79 1.72 -28.29
C GLU A 130 14.72 3.19 -27.88
N ALA A 131 13.83 3.50 -26.94
CA ALA A 131 13.72 4.82 -26.33
C ALA A 131 14.34 4.84 -24.93
N LYS A 132 14.98 5.95 -24.57
CA LYS A 132 15.48 6.18 -23.20
C LYS A 132 14.29 6.42 -22.25
N MET A 133 14.37 5.84 -21.06
CA MET A 133 13.45 6.15 -19.98
C MET A 133 13.53 7.64 -19.62
N ILE A 134 12.39 8.31 -19.60
CA ILE A 134 12.26 9.69 -19.18
C ILE A 134 12.21 9.70 -17.66
N GLU A 135 13.13 10.45 -17.06
CA GLU A 135 13.08 10.69 -15.62
C GLU A 135 12.06 11.80 -15.31
N PRO A 136 11.04 11.52 -14.49
CA PRO A 136 10.07 12.54 -14.12
C PRO A 136 10.75 13.65 -13.32
N LYS A 137 10.29 14.89 -13.50
CA LYS A 137 10.81 16.05 -12.76
C LYS A 137 10.57 15.84 -11.27
N LYS A 138 11.63 16.04 -10.49
CA LYS A 138 11.59 15.90 -9.04
C LYS A 138 11.88 17.26 -8.40
N VAL A 139 11.12 17.62 -7.39
CA VAL A 139 11.39 18.82 -6.57
C VAL A 139 12.80 18.74 -6.01
N SER A 140 13.52 19.86 -5.86
CA SER A 140 14.88 19.82 -5.33
C SER A 140 14.89 19.38 -3.86
N VAL A 141 15.99 18.78 -3.37
CA VAL A 141 16.08 18.36 -1.95
C VAL A 141 15.83 19.54 -1.00
N LYS A 142 16.34 20.73 -1.35
CA LYS A 142 16.17 21.96 -0.56
C LYS A 142 14.69 22.32 -0.35
N GLU A 143 13.88 22.15 -1.39
CA GLU A 143 12.43 22.44 -1.34
C GLU A 143 11.63 21.30 -0.68
N ARG A 144 12.07 20.04 -0.81
CA ARG A 144 11.42 18.89 -0.15
C ARG A 144 11.45 18.96 1.37
N ILE A 145 12.51 19.55 1.95
CA ILE A 145 12.68 19.61 3.40
C ILE A 145 11.70 20.61 4.04
N SER A 146 11.31 21.66 3.32
CA SER A 146 10.53 22.77 3.85
C SER A 146 9.13 22.91 3.22
N SER A 147 8.70 21.93 2.41
CA SER A 147 7.39 21.97 1.77
C SER A 147 6.70 20.60 1.78
N PHE A 148 5.37 20.64 1.70
CA PHE A 148 4.52 19.47 1.49
C PHE A 148 4.19 19.27 0.00
N GLN A 149 5.00 19.84 -0.91
CA GLN A 149 4.78 19.65 -2.34
C GLN A 149 5.05 18.20 -2.73
N GLU A 150 4.27 17.72 -3.69
CA GLU A 150 4.48 16.40 -4.26
C GLU A 150 5.90 16.31 -4.85
N VAL A 151 6.66 15.30 -4.40
CA VAL A 151 8.08 15.18 -4.72
C VAL A 151 8.30 14.91 -6.21
N LEU A 152 7.39 14.15 -6.82
CA LEU A 152 7.40 13.77 -8.22
C LEU A 152 6.32 14.58 -8.94
N ALA A 153 6.71 15.49 -9.84
CA ALA A 153 5.76 16.28 -10.61
C ALA A 153 5.09 15.50 -11.76
N GLY A 154 5.36 14.19 -11.85
CA GLY A 154 4.89 13.33 -12.93
C GLY A 154 5.52 13.65 -14.28
N TYR A 155 4.80 13.25 -15.34
CA TYR A 155 5.14 13.53 -16.73
C TYR A 155 4.23 14.62 -17.29
N THR A 156 4.78 15.47 -18.17
CA THR A 156 3.97 16.26 -19.10
C THR A 156 3.20 15.35 -20.06
N GLY A 157 2.20 15.89 -20.76
CA GLY A 157 1.44 15.10 -21.74
C GLY A 157 2.32 14.49 -22.85
N GLU A 158 3.35 15.22 -23.29
CA GLU A 158 4.31 14.74 -24.30
C GLU A 158 5.23 13.65 -23.73
N GLU A 159 5.78 13.86 -22.53
CA GLU A 159 6.61 12.85 -21.85
C GLU A 159 5.80 11.57 -21.56
N ALA A 160 4.54 11.71 -21.13
CA ALA A 160 3.66 10.57 -20.88
C ALA A 160 3.36 9.79 -22.16
N LEU A 161 3.18 10.47 -23.30
CA LEU A 161 2.99 9.82 -24.60
C LEU A 161 4.25 9.04 -25.02
N LEU A 162 5.43 9.65 -24.90
CA LEU A 162 6.72 8.99 -25.19
C LEU A 162 7.00 7.79 -24.28
N GLU A 163 6.61 7.88 -23.01
CA GLU A 163 6.68 6.76 -22.08
C GLU A 163 5.72 5.63 -22.48
N ALA A 164 4.52 5.97 -22.92
CA ALA A 164 3.53 5.00 -23.39
C ALA A 164 3.97 4.30 -24.68
N THR A 165 4.68 4.98 -25.60
CA THR A 165 5.21 4.33 -26.82
C THR A 165 6.32 3.33 -26.54
N ARG A 166 6.99 3.39 -25.38
CA ARG A 166 7.96 2.38 -24.94
C ARG A 166 7.29 1.15 -24.27
N CYS A 167 5.96 1.13 -24.15
CA CYS A 167 5.28 0.02 -23.49
C CYS A 167 5.49 -1.30 -24.27
N LEU A 168 6.11 -2.29 -23.62
CA LEU A 168 6.30 -3.64 -24.18
C LEU A 168 5.06 -4.54 -24.07
N ARG A 169 3.88 -3.96 -23.80
CA ARG A 169 2.58 -4.66 -23.83
C ARG A 169 2.50 -5.94 -22.99
N CYS A 170 3.04 -5.90 -21.76
CA CYS A 170 2.94 -7.03 -20.81
C CYS A 170 1.50 -7.35 -20.37
N ASP A 171 0.54 -6.49 -20.71
CA ASP A 171 -0.89 -6.70 -20.52
C ASP A 171 -1.51 -7.67 -21.55
N VAL A 172 -0.92 -7.77 -22.75
CA VAL A 172 -1.36 -8.68 -23.81
C VAL A 172 -1.09 -10.10 -23.38
N LYS A 173 -2.13 -10.93 -23.33
CA LYS A 173 -2.00 -12.35 -23.02
C LYS A 173 -1.86 -13.12 -24.32
N CYS A 174 -0.75 -13.81 -24.52
CA CYS A 174 -0.62 -14.76 -25.62
C CYS A 174 -1.68 -15.86 -25.47
N ASN A 175 -2.59 -15.97 -26.42
CA ASN A 175 -3.63 -17.01 -26.45
C ASN A 175 -3.11 -18.40 -26.89
N GLU A 176 -1.79 -18.60 -26.99
CA GLU A 176 -1.15 -19.81 -27.53
C GLU A 176 -1.12 -21.01 -26.58
N PHE A 177 -2.23 -21.31 -25.88
CA PHE A 177 -2.43 -22.59 -25.20
C PHE A 177 -3.80 -23.22 -25.51
N ASN A 178 -4.39 -22.92 -26.68
CA ASN A 178 -5.65 -23.52 -27.14
C ASN A 178 -5.50 -24.46 -28.36
N ASP A 179 -4.28 -24.81 -28.76
CA ASP A 179 -4.03 -25.85 -29.77
C ASP A 179 -3.15 -26.98 -29.18
N GLN A 180 -3.70 -27.77 -28.25
CA GLN A 180 -3.33 -29.18 -28.01
C GLN A 180 -4.55 -29.99 -27.54
#